data_AF-A0A2D6I133-F1
#
_entry.id   AF-A0A2D6I133-F1
#
_cell.length_a   1.000
_cell.length_b   1.000
_cell.length_c   1.000
_cell.angle_alpha   90.00
_cell.angle_beta   90.00
_cell.angle_gamma   90.00
#
_symmetry.space_group_name_H-M   'P 1'
#
loop_
_entity.id
_entity.type
_entity.pdbx_description
1 polymer ?
#
loop_
_entity_poly.entity_id
_entity_poly.type
_entity_poly.pdbx_seq_one_letter_code
_entity_poly.pdbx_strand_id
1 'polypeptide(L)' 'MGVVFFLIGAAVVAAIAWFVVGKFEVWLPDAGSDLKPDTRDDHPAFDVVLRGYRMDEVDSTIAQLQAEIESLRTNDHQR' A
#
# COMPACT_ATOMS: atom_id res chain seq x y z
N MET A 1 -43.15 14.11 -5.24
CA MET A 1 -42.15 14.99 -5.90
C MET A 1 -40.79 14.96 -5.22
N GLY A 2 -40.67 15.20 -3.90
CA GLY A 2 -39.35 15.21 -3.22
C GLY A 2 -38.58 13.88 -3.27
N VAL A 3 -39.28 12.74 -3.15
CA VAL A 3 -38.65 11.41 -3.20
C VAL A 3 -38.03 11.12 -4.58
N VAL A 4 -38.71 11.49 -5.66
CA VAL A 4 -38.20 11.32 -7.03
C VAL A 4 -36.95 12.16 -7.25
N PHE A 5 -36.94 13.40 -6.75
CA PHE A 5 -35.78 14.29 -6.85
C PHE A 5 -34.57 13.75 -6.07
N PHE A 6 -34.81 13.16 -4.89
CA PHE A 6 -33.77 12.53 -4.09
C PHE A 6 -33.18 11.30 -4.80
N LEU A 7 -34.02 10.43 -5.38
CA LEU A 7 -33.55 9.26 -6.11
C LEU A 7 -32.73 9.64 -7.35
N ILE A 8 -33.17 10.66 -8.09
CA ILE A 8 -32.42 11.18 -9.23
C ILE A 8 -31.08 11.78 -8.76
N GLY A 9 -31.09 12.58 -7.68
CA GLY A 9 -29.87 13.15 -7.12
C GLY A 9 -28.87 12.07 -6.67
N ALA A 10 -29.34 11.06 -5.95
CA ALA A 10 -28.51 9.93 -5.51
C ALA A 10 -27.93 9.15 -6.71
N ALA A 11 -28.75 8.90 -7.74
CA ALA A 11 -28.29 8.22 -8.96
C ALA A 11 -27.22 9.03 -9.71
N VAL A 12 -27.37 10.36 -9.79
CA VAL A 12 -26.38 11.24 -10.42
C VAL A 12 -25.08 11.26 -9.62
N VAL A 13 -25.14 11.37 -8.29
CA VAL A 13 -23.94 11.33 -7.43
C VAL A 13 -23.23 9.98 -7.55
N ALA A 14 -23.96 8.88 -7.56
CA ALA A 14 -23.40 7.54 -7.74
C ALA A 14 -22.74 7.38 -9.12
N ALA A 15 -23.37 7.88 -10.18
CA ALA A 15 -22.81 7.84 -11.54
C ALA A 15 -21.54 8.69 -11.67
N ILE A 16 -21.51 9.89 -11.08
CA ILE A 16 -20.32 10.74 -11.06
C ILE A 16 -19.22 10.08 -10.24
N ALA A 17 -19.52 9.54 -9.06
CA ALA A 17 -18.55 8.83 -8.23
C ALA A 17 -17.94 7.63 -8.98
N TRP A 18 -18.76 6.82 -9.64
CA TRP A 18 -18.30 5.70 -10.46
C TRP A 18 -17.43 6.16 -11.63
N PHE A 19 -17.84 7.21 -12.34
CA PHE A 19 -17.09 7.77 -13.46
C PHE A 19 -15.74 8.33 -13.01
N VAL A 20 -15.70 9.01 -11.87
CA VAL A 20 -14.46 9.57 -11.30
C VAL A 20 -13.53 8.45 -10.84
N VAL A 21 -14.00 7.52 -10.02
CA VAL A 21 -13.20 6.39 -9.49
C VAL A 21 -12.69 5.50 -10.64
N GLY A 22 -13.55 5.13 -11.58
CA GLY A 22 -13.16 4.31 -12.74
C GLY A 22 -12.19 5.01 -13.69
N LYS A 23 -12.22 6.35 -13.79
CA LYS A 23 -11.24 7.11 -14.60
C LYS A 23 -9.89 7.26 -13.89
N PHE A 24 -9.87 7.20 -12.56
CA PHE A 24 -8.63 7.27 -11.78
C PHE A 24 -7.85 5.95 -11.85
N GLU A 25 -8.51 4.78 -11.82
CA GLU A 25 -7.81 3.49 -11.99
C GLU A 25 -7.11 3.34 -13.36
N VAL A 26 -7.65 3.96 -14.43
CA VAL A 26 -7.05 3.89 -15.78
C VAL A 26 -5.87 4.84 -15.97
N TRP A 27 -5.76 5.90 -15.15
CA TRP A 27 -4.75 6.97 -15.32
C TRP A 27 -3.69 7.00 -14.22
N LEU A 28 -3.91 6.32 -13.10
CA LEU A 28 -2.84 6.08 -12.15
C LEU A 28 -1.78 5.25 -12.89
N PRO A 29 -0.53 5.73 -13.02
CA PRO A 29 0.55 4.84 -13.38
C PRO A 29 0.50 3.68 -12.40
N ASP A 30 0.51 2.45 -12.91
CA ASP A 30 0.65 1.23 -12.12
C ASP A 30 1.66 1.54 -11.02
N ALA A 31 1.23 1.50 -9.75
CA ALA A 31 1.98 2.08 -8.65
C ALA A 31 3.41 1.53 -8.74
N GLY A 32 4.32 2.37 -9.25
CA GLY A 32 5.51 1.90 -9.91
C GLY A 32 6.36 1.14 -8.93
N SER A 33 6.39 -0.19 -9.08
CA SER A 33 6.92 -1.13 -8.10
C SER A 33 6.19 -1.00 -6.76
N ASP A 34 5.44 -2.03 -6.39
CA ASP A 34 5.39 -2.37 -4.98
C ASP A 34 6.85 -2.43 -4.51
N LEU A 35 7.27 -1.47 -3.67
CA LEU A 35 8.63 -1.45 -3.09
C LEU A 35 8.79 -2.56 -2.07
N LYS A 36 7.69 -3.28 -1.78
CA LYS A 36 7.75 -4.48 -1.00
C LYS A 36 8.65 -5.47 -1.74
N PRO A 37 9.75 -5.91 -1.11
CA PRO A 37 10.56 -6.98 -1.66
C PRO A 37 9.69 -8.21 -1.86
N ASP A 38 10.05 -9.02 -2.85
CA ASP A 38 9.38 -10.28 -3.08
C ASP A 38 9.48 -11.14 -1.81
N THR A 39 8.54 -12.05 -1.61
CA THR A 39 8.49 -12.87 -0.39
C THR A 39 8.90 -14.30 -0.70
N ARG A 40 9.97 -14.77 -0.06
CA ARG A 40 10.41 -16.16 -0.09
C ARG A 40 10.24 -16.76 1.30
N ASP A 41 9.38 -17.76 1.42
CA ASP A 41 9.11 -18.44 2.69
C ASP A 41 8.74 -17.48 3.84
N ASP A 42 7.89 -16.49 3.54
CA ASP A 42 7.45 -15.42 4.45
C ASP A 42 8.55 -14.42 4.90
N HIS A 43 9.74 -14.52 4.31
CA HIS A 43 10.85 -13.58 4.51
C HIS A 43 11.05 -12.68 3.27
N PRO A 44 11.46 -11.41 3.47
CA PRO A 44 11.78 -10.52 2.36
C PRO A 44 12.98 -11.05 1.57
N ALA A 45 12.83 -11.16 0.26
CA ALA A 45 13.84 -11.61 -0.68
C ALA A 45 14.27 -10.45 -1.60
N PHE A 46 15.58 -10.30 -1.76
CA PHE A 46 16.17 -9.24 -2.57
C PHE A 46 17.02 -9.84 -3.71
N ASP A 47 16.92 -9.24 -4.90
CA ASP A 47 17.78 -9.60 -6.02
C ASP A 47 19.19 -9.05 -5.85
N VAL A 48 20.20 -9.89 -6.10
CA VAL A 48 21.61 -9.49 -6.05
C VAL A 48 22.03 -8.94 -7.41
N VAL A 49 22.39 -7.66 -7.46
CA VAL A 49 22.78 -6.95 -8.68
C VAL A 49 24.23 -6.44 -8.61
N LEU A 50 24.81 -6.11 -9.77
CA LEU A 50 26.12 -5.47 -9.85
C LEU A 50 26.10 -4.15 -9.05
N ARG A 51 27.05 -4.01 -8.10
CA ARG A 51 27.14 -2.89 -7.15
C ARG A 51 25.99 -2.82 -6.14
N GLY A 52 25.27 -3.93 -5.92
CA GLY A 52 24.29 -4.07 -4.85
C GLY A 52 24.93 -4.11 -3.46
N TYR A 53 24.09 -4.00 -2.44
CA TYR A 53 24.50 -4.14 -1.04
C TYR A 53 24.86 -5.58 -0.70
N ARG A 54 25.68 -5.76 0.34
CA ARG A 54 26.01 -7.09 0.86
C ARG A 54 24.81 -7.65 1.62
N MET A 55 24.45 -8.90 1.32
CA MET A 55 23.22 -9.51 1.83
C MET A 55 23.23 -9.64 3.36
N ASP A 56 24.38 -9.94 3.97
CA ASP A 56 24.54 -10.04 5.42
C ASP A 56 24.30 -8.71 6.15
N GLU A 57 24.72 -7.60 5.53
CA GLU A 57 24.48 -6.26 6.07
C GLU A 57 23.00 -5.89 5.99
N VAL A 58 22.35 -6.22 4.86
CA VAL A 58 20.91 -6.04 4.67
C VAL A 58 20.13 -6.86 5.69
N ASP A 59 20.42 -8.15 5.82
CA ASP A 59 19.73 -9.05 6.75
C ASP A 59 19.83 -8.56 8.20
N SER A 60 21.03 -8.15 8.63
CA SER A 60 21.25 -7.60 9.99
C SER A 60 20.46 -6.31 10.23
N THR A 61 20.38 -5.45 9.22
CA THR A 61 19.69 -4.16 9.30
C THR A 61 18.18 -4.36 9.33
N ILE A 62 17.65 -5.26 8.50
CA ILE A 62 16.22 -5.61 8.48
C ILE A 62 15.80 -6.21 9.82
N ALA A 63 16.59 -7.12 10.40
CA ALA A 63 16.31 -7.67 11.71
C ALA A 63 16.25 -6.60 12.80
N GLN A 64 17.17 -5.62 12.77
CA GLN A 64 17.17 -4.49 13.70
C GLN A 64 15.91 -3.61 13.55
N LEU A 65 15.56 -3.24 12.31
CA LEU A 65 14.40 -2.41 12.02
C LEU A 65 13.09 -3.10 12.40
N GLN A 66 12.97 -4.41 12.16
CA GLN A 66 11.79 -5.18 12.57
C GLN A 66 11.61 -5.19 14.08
N ALA A 67 12.70 -5.38 14.84
CA ALA A 67 12.66 -5.31 16.30
C ALA A 67 12.26 -3.91 16.81
N GLU A 68 12.75 -2.85 16.17
CA GLU A 68 12.40 -1.48 16.51
C GLU A 68 10.92 -1.20 16.24
N ILE A 69 10.41 -1.58 15.06
CA ILE A 69 9.00 -1.44 14.69
C ILE A 69 8.09 -2.16 15.70
N GLU A 70 8.45 -3.38 16.10
CA GLU A 70 7.67 -4.14 17.08
C GLU A 70 7.64 -3.44 18.44
N SER A 71 8.77 -2.87 18.86
CA SER A 71 8.85 -2.07 20.09
C SER A 71 7.97 -0.82 20.02
N LEU A 72 7.98 -0.10 18.90
CA LEU A 72 7.19 1.11 18.71
C LEU A 72 5.69 0.80 18.66
N ARG A 73 5.30 -0.26 17.93
CA ARG A 73 3.90 -0.71 17.85
C ARG A 73 3.35 -1.11 19.23
N THR A 74 4.16 -1.78 20.04
CA THR A 74 3.80 -2.15 21.42
C THR A 74 3.58 -0.91 22.29
N ASN A 75 4.47 0.08 22.20
CA ASN A 75 4.38 1.33 22.96
C ASN A 75 3.16 2.19 22.54
N ASP A 76 2.82 2.20 21.24
CA ASP A 76 1.68 2.96 20.72
C ASP A 76 0.34 2.36 21.18
N HIS A 77 0.23 1.03 21.26
CA HIS A 77 -0.96 0.35 21.81
C HIS A 77 -1.15 0.53 23.33
N GLN A 78 -0.13 0.99 24.05
CA GLN A 78 -0.19 1.25 25.50
C GLN A 78 -0.61 2.68 25.86
N ARG A 79 -0.77 3.58 24.87
CA ARG A 79 -1.27 4.96 25.05
C ARG A 79 -2.76 5.07 24.79
#